data_AF-A0A959FHY6-F1
#
_entry.id   AF-A0A959FHY6-F1
#
_cell.length_a   1.000
_cell.length_b   1.000
_cell.length_c   1.000
_cell.angle_alpha   90.00
_cell.angle_beta   90.00
_cell.angle_gamma   90.00
#
_symmetry.space_group_name_H-M   'P 1'
#
loop_
_entity.id
_entity.type
_entity.pdbx_description
1 polymer ?
#
loop_
_entity_poly.entity_id
_entity_poly.type
_entity_poly.pdbx_seq_one_letter_code
_entity_poly.pdbx_strand_id
1 'polypeptide(L)'
;GLAASLALLLTYLLWPTPPSTSVDTLLAQHFPSPLLTQTARSLPPTDAADWNTQVRHGQYREALTTLQQHAATDPNSTYQLQLAELSLLTHQPQACLQALDQVAAGFPRDKAWYAAWALLLSGQDQPAQTAFQTISEMPGPYQDAAREIMANWPTKLH
;
A
#
# COMPACT_ATOMS: atom_id res chain seq x y z
N GLY A 1 12.61 -9.26 -56.73
CA GLY A 1 12.73 -8.48 -55.49
C GLY A 1 11.53 -8.72 -54.59
N LEU A 2 11.56 -9.78 -53.79
CA LEU A 2 10.53 -10.13 -52.79
C LEU A 2 11.16 -10.83 -51.58
N ALA A 3 12.38 -10.44 -51.19
CA ALA A 3 13.05 -10.99 -50.01
C ALA A 3 13.36 -9.93 -48.94
N ALA A 4 13.20 -8.64 -49.26
CA ALA A 4 13.57 -7.54 -48.36
C ALA A 4 12.46 -7.16 -47.36
N SER A 5 11.21 -7.58 -47.58
CA SER A 5 10.07 -7.11 -46.78
C SER A 5 9.73 -7.98 -45.56
N LEU A 6 10.36 -9.15 -45.40
CA LEU A 6 10.12 -10.06 -44.27
C LEU A 6 11.09 -9.86 -43.09
N ALA A 7 12.20 -9.14 -43.30
CA ALA A 7 13.19 -8.89 -42.26
C ALA A 7 12.79 -7.76 -41.28
N LEU A 8 11.87 -6.87 -41.67
CA LEU A 8 11.45 -5.72 -40.86
C LEU A 8 10.30 -6.01 -39.88
N LEU A 9 9.59 -7.12 -40.05
CA LEU A 9 8.48 -7.52 -39.17
C LEU A 9 8.94 -8.37 -37.97
N LEU A 10 10.13 -8.98 -38.05
CA LEU A 10 10.68 -9.83 -36.98
C LEU A 10 11.48 -9.05 -35.93
N THR A 11 11.93 -7.83 -36.21
CA THR A 11 12.64 -7.00 -35.24
C THR A 11 11.75 -6.35 -34.18
N TYR A 12 10.43 -6.30 -34.39
CA TYR A 12 9.48 -5.74 -33.41
C TYR A 12 8.98 -6.74 -32.36
N LEU A 13 9.24 -8.03 -32.52
CA LEU A 13 8.79 -9.08 -31.59
C LEU A 13 9.79 -9.40 -30.47
N LEU A 14 10.96 -8.73 -30.47
CA LEU A 14 12.03 -8.92 -29.50
C LEU A 14 12.15 -7.76 -28.50
N TRP A 15 11.21 -6.82 -28.51
CA TRP A 15 11.14 -5.87 -27.40
C TRP A 15 10.64 -6.64 -26.18
N PRO A 16 11.40 -6.69 -25.07
CA PRO A 16 10.85 -7.21 -23.83
C PRO A 16 9.64 -6.34 -23.50
N THR A 17 8.45 -6.94 -23.51
CA THR A 17 7.30 -6.31 -22.89
C THR A 17 7.73 -5.96 -21.46
N PRO A 18 7.55 -4.71 -21.00
CA PRO A 18 7.82 -4.39 -19.61
C PRO A 18 7.08 -5.43 -18.77
N PRO A 19 7.72 -6.04 -17.76
CA PRO A 19 7.06 -7.03 -16.93
C PRO A 19 5.77 -6.39 -16.40
N SER A 20 4.63 -7.05 -16.58
CA SER A 20 3.40 -6.63 -15.90
C SER A 20 3.69 -6.71 -14.40
N THR A 21 3.94 -5.57 -13.77
CA THR A 21 4.18 -5.50 -12.33
C THR A 21 2.84 -5.79 -11.65
N SER A 22 2.77 -6.91 -10.93
CA SER A 22 1.57 -7.25 -10.16
C SER A 22 1.33 -6.22 -9.05
N VAL A 23 0.09 -6.07 -8.60
CA VAL A 23 -0.23 -5.21 -7.46
C VAL A 23 0.54 -5.65 -6.21
N ASP A 24 0.74 -6.95 -6.01
CA ASP A 24 1.53 -7.48 -4.90
C ASP A 24 3.01 -7.05 -4.99
N THR A 25 3.56 -7.01 -6.20
CA THR A 25 4.92 -6.52 -6.44
C THR A 25 5.04 -5.03 -6.17
N LEU A 26 4.08 -4.22 -6.65
CA LEU A 26 4.05 -2.78 -6.36
C LEU A 26 3.87 -2.51 -4.87
N LEU A 27 2.99 -3.26 -4.20
CA LEU A 27 2.78 -3.15 -2.77
C LEU A 27 4.06 -3.50 -2.02
N ALA A 28 4.74 -4.59 -2.35
CA ALA A 28 6.01 -4.95 -1.71
C ALA A 28 7.13 -3.92 -1.94
N GLN A 29 7.14 -3.22 -3.09
CA GLN A 29 8.17 -2.24 -3.45
C GLN A 29 7.93 -0.86 -2.86
N HIS A 30 6.68 -0.41 -2.85
CA HIS A 30 6.34 0.98 -2.55
C HIS A 30 5.57 1.17 -1.27
N PHE A 31 4.96 0.13 -0.72
CA PHE A 31 4.42 0.21 0.62
C PHE A 31 5.61 0.33 1.57
N PRO A 32 5.85 1.52 2.16
CA PRO A 32 7.06 1.78 2.92
C PRO A 32 7.18 0.77 4.06
N SER A 33 8.41 0.60 4.56
CA SER A 33 8.63 -0.06 5.86
C SER A 33 7.60 0.47 6.83
N PRO A 34 6.73 -0.40 7.38
CA PRO A 34 5.43 0.07 7.85
C PRO A 34 5.60 1.16 8.90
N LEU A 35 4.67 2.10 8.96
CA LEU A 35 4.51 3.01 10.11
C LEU A 35 4.58 2.20 11.40
N LEU A 36 4.06 0.97 11.40
CA LEU A 36 4.25 -0.04 12.44
C LEU A 36 5.71 -0.18 12.84
N THR A 37 6.69 -0.27 11.95
CA THR A 37 8.13 -0.38 12.30
C THR A 37 8.71 0.87 12.94
N GLN A 38 8.21 2.06 12.60
CA GLN A 38 8.69 3.33 13.14
C GLN A 38 8.04 3.62 14.50
N THR A 39 6.71 3.49 14.60
CA THR A 39 5.95 3.62 15.85
C THR A 39 6.26 2.48 16.82
N ALA A 40 6.50 1.27 16.33
CA ALA A 40 6.98 0.14 17.12
C ALA A 40 8.26 0.42 17.89
N ARG A 41 9.12 1.28 17.34
CA ARG A 41 10.43 1.63 17.92
C ARG A 41 10.33 2.80 18.89
N SER A 42 9.30 3.63 18.80
CA SER A 42 9.15 4.84 19.62
C SER A 42 8.21 4.68 20.82
N LEU A 43 7.38 3.63 20.85
CA LEU A 43 6.54 3.32 22.01
C LEU A 43 7.39 2.71 23.14
N PRO A 44 7.32 3.22 24.38
CA PRO A 44 8.05 2.64 25.51
C PRO A 44 7.59 1.20 25.75
N PRO A 45 8.50 0.28 26.14
CA PRO A 45 8.22 -1.15 26.28
C PRO A 45 7.31 -1.50 27.48
N THR A 46 6.71 -0.50 28.12
CA THR A 46 6.05 -0.68 29.42
C THR A 46 4.65 -1.27 29.35
N ASP A 47 4.05 -1.37 28.16
CA ASP A 47 2.86 -2.19 27.87
C ASP A 47 2.93 -2.57 26.39
N ALA A 48 4.05 -3.16 25.95
CA ALA A 48 4.25 -3.56 24.56
C ALA A 48 3.25 -4.67 24.18
N ALA A 49 2.03 -4.24 23.88
CA ALA A 49 0.93 -5.06 23.41
C ALA A 49 1.44 -6.00 22.33
N ASP A 50 1.09 -7.29 22.46
CA ASP A 50 1.68 -8.41 21.71
C ASP A 50 1.77 -8.16 20.20
N TRP A 51 0.91 -7.28 19.67
CA TRP A 51 0.87 -6.88 18.27
C TRP A 51 2.18 -6.31 17.74
N ASN A 52 2.91 -5.48 18.49
CA ASN A 52 4.14 -4.85 17.99
C ASN A 52 5.25 -5.91 17.79
N THR A 53 5.39 -6.80 18.78
CA THR A 53 6.27 -7.97 18.68
C THR A 53 5.86 -8.87 17.52
N GLN A 54 4.57 -9.16 17.37
CA GLN A 54 4.02 -9.94 16.26
C GLN A 54 4.37 -9.32 14.90
N VAL A 55 4.24 -8.00 14.72
CA VAL A 55 4.65 -7.31 13.49
C VAL A 55 6.13 -7.51 13.18
N ARG A 56 7.01 -7.37 14.19
CA ARG A 56 8.45 -7.56 14.01
C ARG A 56 8.82 -8.98 13.60
N HIS A 57 7.99 -9.96 13.96
CA HIS A 57 8.13 -11.36 13.56
C HIS A 57 7.34 -11.71 12.29
N GLY A 58 6.70 -10.75 11.63
CA GLY A 58 5.90 -10.97 10.42
C GLY A 58 4.55 -11.65 10.69
N GLN A 59 4.12 -11.76 11.94
CA GLN A 59 2.84 -12.34 12.37
C GLN A 59 1.70 -11.33 12.21
N TYR A 60 1.50 -10.79 11.00
CA TYR A 60 0.59 -9.67 10.75
C TYR A 60 -0.89 -9.97 11.09
N ARG A 61 -1.33 -11.23 10.96
CA ARG A 61 -2.70 -11.63 11.33
C ARG A 61 -2.92 -11.58 12.83
N GLU A 62 -1.99 -12.13 13.60
CA GLU A 62 -2.03 -12.11 15.06
C GLU A 62 -1.93 -10.65 15.56
N ALA A 63 -1.04 -9.87 14.94
CA ALA A 63 -0.91 -8.45 15.22
C ALA A 63 -2.22 -7.69 14.98
N LEU A 64 -2.91 -7.98 13.88
CA LEU A 64 -4.19 -7.35 13.56
C LEU A 64 -5.23 -7.66 14.64
N THR A 65 -5.35 -8.92 15.08
CA THR A 65 -6.30 -9.31 16.13
C THR A 65 -6.00 -8.60 17.45
N THR A 66 -4.74 -8.59 17.86
CA THR A 66 -4.32 -7.96 19.12
C THR A 66 -4.52 -6.43 19.06
N LEU A 67 -4.17 -5.79 17.95
CA LEU A 67 -4.35 -4.35 17.79
C LEU A 67 -5.84 -3.96 17.73
N GLN A 68 -6.71 -4.79 17.14
CA GLN A 68 -8.16 -4.55 17.13
C GLN A 68 -8.74 -4.54 18.55
N GLN A 69 -8.30 -5.46 19.41
CA GLN A 69 -8.71 -5.49 20.82
C GLN A 69 -8.25 -4.22 21.54
N HIS A 70 -7.02 -3.79 21.30
CA HIS A 70 -6.46 -2.60 21.91
C HIS A 70 -7.20 -1.32 21.48
N ALA A 71 -7.40 -1.15 20.17
CA ALA A 71 -8.09 0.00 19.60
C ALA A 71 -9.58 0.10 20.02
N ALA A 72 -10.20 -1.01 20.41
CA ALA A 72 -11.55 -1.02 20.97
C ALA A 72 -11.60 -0.42 22.39
N THR A 73 -10.49 -0.49 23.14
CA THR A 73 -10.39 0.04 24.52
C THR A 73 -9.84 1.46 24.58
N ASP A 74 -8.98 1.83 23.63
CA ASP A 74 -8.43 3.17 23.47
C ASP A 74 -8.51 3.59 21.99
N PRO A 75 -9.60 4.25 21.56
CA PRO A 75 -9.77 4.66 20.18
C PRO A 75 -8.89 5.88 19.87
N ASN A 76 -7.60 5.64 19.65
CA ASN A 76 -6.63 6.63 19.22
C ASN A 76 -6.42 6.54 17.69
N SER A 77 -6.36 7.69 17.02
CA SER A 77 -6.09 7.78 15.58
C SER A 77 -4.78 7.11 15.15
N THR A 78 -3.79 7.02 16.04
CA THR A 78 -2.54 6.29 15.80
C THR A 78 -2.79 4.79 15.66
N TYR A 79 -3.58 4.19 16.56
CA TYR A 79 -3.95 2.77 16.47
C TYR A 79 -4.83 2.50 15.25
N GLN A 80 -5.72 3.44 14.89
CA GLN A 80 -6.55 3.32 13.69
C GLN A 80 -5.71 3.35 12.39
N LEU A 81 -4.67 4.17 12.33
CA LEU A 81 -3.72 4.12 11.21
C LEU A 81 -2.94 2.81 11.14
N GLN A 82 -2.49 2.30 12.29
CA GLN A 82 -1.79 1.02 12.38
C GLN A 82 -2.71 -0.16 11.99
N LEU A 83 -3.99 -0.09 12.34
CA LEU A 83 -5.00 -1.04 11.88
C LEU A 83 -5.19 -0.98 10.37
N ALA A 84 -5.26 0.21 9.80
CA ALA A 84 -5.37 0.39 8.35
C ALA A 84 -4.16 -0.23 7.64
N GLU A 85 -2.96 0.00 8.15
CA GLU A 85 -1.72 -0.56 7.63
C GLU A 85 -1.68 -2.09 7.71
N LEU A 86 -1.99 -2.69 8.88
CA LEU A 86 -2.06 -4.14 9.03
C LEU A 86 -3.14 -4.77 8.15
N SER A 87 -4.24 -4.08 7.94
CA SER A 87 -5.32 -4.54 7.07
C SER A 87 -4.84 -4.64 5.62
N LEU A 88 -3.99 -3.72 5.15
CA LEU A 88 -3.38 -3.80 3.81
C LEU A 88 -2.40 -4.97 3.70
N LEU A 89 -1.52 -5.14 4.70
CA LEU A 89 -0.56 -6.26 4.74
C LEU A 89 -1.21 -7.64 4.84
N THR A 90 -2.47 -7.69 5.27
CA THR A 90 -3.25 -8.93 5.36
C THR A 90 -4.29 -9.06 4.23
N HIS A 91 -4.21 -8.22 3.19
CA HIS A 91 -5.12 -8.19 2.03
C HIS A 91 -6.60 -7.99 2.40
N GLN A 92 -6.88 -7.13 3.37
CA GLN A 92 -8.23 -6.76 3.82
C GLN A 92 -8.52 -5.27 3.54
N PRO A 93 -8.73 -4.87 2.28
CA PRO A 93 -8.83 -3.46 1.92
C PRO A 93 -10.08 -2.77 2.48
N GLN A 94 -11.21 -3.48 2.63
CA GLN A 94 -12.40 -2.90 3.28
C GLN A 94 -12.16 -2.59 4.77
N ALA A 95 -11.46 -3.48 5.49
CA ALA A 95 -11.10 -3.24 6.88
C ALA A 95 -10.14 -2.04 7.00
N CYS A 96 -9.23 -1.88 6.03
CA CYS A 96 -8.38 -0.70 5.94
C CYS A 96 -9.20 0.59 5.85
N LEU A 97 -10.13 0.67 4.90
CA LEU A 97 -10.98 1.85 4.72
C LEU A 97 -11.81 2.17 5.97
N GLN A 98 -12.38 1.15 6.63
CA GLN A 98 -13.12 1.32 7.88
C GLN A 98 -12.26 1.87 9.03
N ALA A 99 -11.01 1.41 9.14
CA ALA A 99 -10.08 1.93 10.14
C ALA A 99 -9.72 3.39 9.83
N LEU A 100 -9.49 3.73 8.56
CA LEU A 100 -9.17 5.09 8.12
C LEU A 100 -10.31 6.09 8.40
N ASP A 101 -11.56 5.67 8.37
CA ASP A 101 -12.70 6.54 8.74
C ASP A 101 -12.65 7.00 10.20
N GLN A 102 -11.98 6.26 11.07
CA GLN A 102 -11.81 6.58 12.49
C GLN A 102 -10.53 7.39 12.78
N VAL A 103 -9.70 7.64 11.77
CA VAL A 103 -8.49 8.46 11.91
C VAL A 103 -8.88 9.94 11.88
N ALA A 104 -8.55 10.68 12.94
CA ALA A 104 -8.76 12.11 13.02
C ALA A 104 -7.95 12.89 11.98
N ALA A 105 -8.34 14.14 11.73
CA ALA A 105 -7.79 15.00 10.66
C ALA A 105 -6.29 15.31 10.75
N GLY A 106 -5.59 14.88 11.81
CA GLY A 106 -4.15 15.10 12.01
C GLY A 106 -3.23 14.28 11.08
N PHE A 107 -3.77 13.28 10.37
CA PHE A 107 -2.99 12.39 9.51
C PHE A 107 -3.47 12.34 8.05
N PRO A 108 -3.65 13.49 7.39
CA PRO A 108 -4.29 13.54 6.07
C PRO A 108 -3.49 12.81 4.98
N ARG A 109 -2.16 12.81 5.08
CA ARG A 109 -1.28 12.18 4.09
C ARG A 109 -1.25 10.67 4.22
N ASP A 110 -1.08 10.16 5.44
CA ASP A 110 -1.08 8.72 5.72
C ASP A 110 -2.44 8.11 5.37
N LYS A 111 -3.53 8.83 5.74
CA LYS A 111 -4.89 8.42 5.37
C LYS A 111 -5.07 8.35 3.85
N ALA A 112 -4.64 9.37 3.11
CA ALA A 112 -4.73 9.36 1.64
C ALA A 112 -3.90 8.21 1.02
N TRP A 113 -2.69 7.99 1.53
CA TRP A 113 -1.79 6.93 1.06
C TRP A 113 -2.39 5.53 1.27
N TYR A 114 -2.83 5.22 2.48
CA TYR A 114 -3.43 3.91 2.77
C TYR A 114 -4.77 3.71 2.07
N ALA A 115 -5.56 4.77 1.89
CA ALA A 115 -6.79 4.70 1.11
C ALA A 115 -6.51 4.38 -0.36
N ALA A 116 -5.49 4.99 -0.98
CA ALA A 116 -5.11 4.70 -2.36
C ALA A 116 -4.76 3.22 -2.57
N TRP A 117 -3.99 2.64 -1.65
CA TRP A 117 -3.68 1.20 -1.66
C TRP A 117 -4.90 0.31 -1.44
N ALA A 118 -5.78 0.67 -0.49
CA ALA A 118 -7.01 -0.08 -0.26
C ALA A 118 -7.92 -0.09 -1.49
N LEU A 119 -8.03 1.04 -2.19
CA LEU A 119 -8.78 1.13 -3.44
C LEU A 119 -8.17 0.22 -4.52
N LEU A 120 -6.85 0.26 -4.68
CA LEU A 120 -6.15 -0.57 -5.67
C LEU A 120 -6.34 -2.07 -5.38
N LEU A 121 -6.14 -2.49 -4.12
CA LEU A 121 -6.34 -3.89 -3.70
C LEU A 121 -7.81 -4.34 -3.79
N SER A 122 -8.76 -3.40 -3.77
CA SER A 122 -10.19 -3.70 -3.97
C SER A 122 -10.58 -3.82 -5.44
N GLY A 123 -9.65 -3.63 -6.38
CA GLY A 123 -9.94 -3.55 -7.82
C GLY A 123 -10.66 -2.25 -8.24
N GLN A 124 -10.62 -1.22 -7.39
CA GLN A 124 -11.16 0.11 -7.71
C GLN A 124 -10.09 0.94 -8.41
N ASP A 125 -9.74 0.54 -9.63
CA ASP A 125 -8.58 1.04 -10.36
C ASP A 125 -8.66 2.55 -10.62
N GLN A 126 -9.81 3.04 -11.12
CA GLN A 126 -9.96 4.46 -11.44
C GLN A 126 -9.93 5.36 -10.19
N PRO A 127 -10.63 5.03 -9.09
CA PRO A 127 -10.46 5.74 -7.82
C PRO A 127 -9.02 5.69 -7.28
N ALA A 128 -8.38 4.52 -7.34
CA ALA A 128 -7.00 4.36 -6.89
C ALA A 128 -6.03 5.22 -7.69
N GLN A 129 -6.18 5.24 -9.02
CA GLN A 129 -5.35 6.04 -9.92
C GLN A 129 -5.49 7.53 -9.63
N THR A 130 -6.72 7.99 -9.40
CA THR A 130 -6.99 9.38 -9.02
C THR A 130 -6.35 9.73 -7.68
N ALA A 131 -6.41 8.81 -6.71
CA ALA A 131 -5.81 9.00 -5.39
C ALA A 131 -4.27 9.06 -5.49
N PHE A 132 -3.62 8.13 -6.21
CA PHE A 132 -2.17 8.15 -6.41
C PHE A 132 -1.71 9.37 -7.21
N GLN A 133 -2.45 9.79 -8.24
CA GLN A 133 -2.16 11.04 -8.96
C GLN A 133 -2.17 12.24 -8.02
N THR A 134 -3.20 12.36 -7.19
CA THR A 134 -3.30 13.44 -6.19
C THR A 134 -2.11 13.43 -5.23
N ILE A 135 -1.69 12.25 -4.76
CA ILE A 135 -0.53 12.10 -3.86
C ILE A 135 0.78 12.47 -4.56
N SER A 136 0.92 12.18 -5.85
CA SER A 136 2.11 12.51 -6.66
C SER A 136 2.32 14.02 -6.83
N GLU A 137 1.26 14.81 -6.68
CA GLU A 137 1.24 16.26 -6.78
C GLU A 137 1.45 16.95 -5.43
N MET A 138 1.20 16.25 -4.31
CA MET A 138 1.39 16.78 -2.96
C MET A 138 2.84 16.59 -2.48
N PRO A 139 3.55 17.65 -2.07
CA PRO A 139 4.88 17.52 -1.45
C PRO A 139 4.81 16.69 -0.16
N GLY A 140 5.56 15.60 -0.08
CA GLY A 140 5.54 14.73 1.08
C GLY A 140 6.26 13.40 0.90
N PRO A 141 6.26 12.54 1.94
CA PRO A 141 7.04 11.31 1.96
C PRO A 141 6.59 10.28 0.91
N TYR A 142 5.34 10.37 0.45
CA TYR A 142 4.74 9.44 -0.51
C TYR A 142 4.79 9.94 -1.96
N GLN A 143 5.30 11.15 -2.20
CA GLN A 143 5.21 11.80 -3.49
C GLN A 143 5.91 10.99 -4.59
N ASP A 144 7.18 10.65 -4.39
CA ASP A 144 7.97 9.97 -5.40
C ASP A 144 7.52 8.52 -5.60
N ALA A 145 7.13 7.84 -4.51
CA ALA A 145 6.53 6.51 -4.59
C ALA A 145 5.22 6.52 -5.41
N ALA A 146 4.36 7.52 -5.20
CA ALA A 146 3.13 7.68 -5.99
C ALA A 146 3.44 7.93 -7.48
N ARG A 147 4.45 8.74 -7.80
CA ARG A 147 4.89 8.96 -9.19
C ARG A 147 5.37 7.66 -9.85
N GLU A 148 6.12 6.85 -9.12
CA GLU A 148 6.65 5.59 -9.62
C GLU A 148 5.54 4.55 -9.85
N ILE A 149 4.58 4.45 -8.94
CA ILE A 149 3.38 3.62 -9.11
C ILE A 149 2.59 4.07 -10.35
N MET A 150 2.42 5.37 -10.53
CA MET A 150 1.71 5.93 -11.70
C MET A 150 2.47 5.66 -13.01
N ALA A 151 3.80 5.69 -13.00
CA ALA A 151 4.63 5.36 -14.16
C ALA A 151 4.59 3.86 -14.50
N ASN A 152 4.45 3.00 -13.49
CA ASN A 152 4.42 1.55 -13.60
C ASN A 152 3.03 0.96 -13.31
N TRP A 153 1.98 1.68 -13.70
CA TRP A 153 0.60 1.30 -13.37
C TRP A 153 0.32 -0.15 -13.79
N PRO A 154 -0.28 -0.98 -12.91
CA PRO A 154 -0.49 -2.39 -13.20
C PRO A 154 -1.41 -2.54 -14.42
N THR A 155 -0.93 -3.21 -15.47
CA THR A 155 -1.58 -3.23 -16.78
C THR A 155 -2.80 -4.14 -16.87
N LYS A 156 -3.00 -5.06 -15.90
CA LYS A 156 -4.19 -5.94 -15.81
C LYS A 156 -4.44 -6.36 -14.36
N LEU A 157 -5.52 -5.86 -13.77
CA LEU A 157 -6.20 -6.46 -12.61
C LEU A 157 -7.35 -7.33 -13.17
N HIS A 158 -7.02 -8.54 -13.59
CA HIS A 158 -8.00 -9.53 -14.05
C HIS A 158 -7.92 -10.78 -13.18
#